data_AF-Q0V0V8-F1
#
_entry.id   AF-Q0V0V8-F1
#
_cell.length_a   1.000
_cell.length_b   1.000
_cell.length_c   1.000
_cell.angle_alpha   90.00
_cell.angle_beta   90.00
_cell.angle_gamma   90.00
#
_symmetry.space_group_name_H-M   'P 1'
#
loop_
_entity.id
_entity.type
_entity.pdbx_description
1 polymer ?
#
loop_
_entity_poly.entity_id
_entity_poly.type
_entity_poly.pdbx_seq_one_letter_code
_entity_poly.pdbx_strand_id
1 'polypeptide(L)'
;MLSFNLNVLVTLTTLSAWGNAYTMTHYTGIQCRGGGLGKADVNPTSGCQRGFAGNAASVVVRAADNDKDFGNAVVFFSGSDCNPKDIMNNGDGFSDDGCFTANYGSYEVWELWKV
;
A
#
# COMPACT_ATOMS: atom_id res chain seq x y z
N MET A 1 -18.49 38.04 -44.06
CA MET A 1 -18.68 38.47 -42.66
C MET A 1 -18.76 37.22 -41.79
N LEU A 2 -17.91 37.17 -40.77
CA LEU A 2 -17.85 36.25 -39.62
C LEU A 2 -17.56 34.75 -39.85
N SER A 3 -16.25 34.50 -39.79
CA SER A 3 -15.53 33.36 -39.22
C SER A 3 -16.20 32.74 -37.97
N PHE A 4 -16.19 31.41 -37.87
CA PHE A 4 -16.13 30.70 -36.59
C PHE A 4 -15.04 29.64 -36.68
N ASN A 5 -13.89 29.98 -36.10
CA ASN A 5 -12.79 29.07 -35.85
C ASN A 5 -13.05 28.28 -34.55
N LEU A 6 -12.36 27.14 -34.48
CA LEU A 6 -11.57 26.70 -33.31
C LEU A 6 -12.24 25.82 -32.23
N ASN A 7 -11.51 24.73 -31.94
CA ASN A 7 -11.39 24.01 -30.67
C ASN A 7 -12.39 22.89 -30.37
N VAL A 8 -12.23 21.74 -31.04
CA VAL A 8 -12.45 20.46 -30.35
C VAL A 8 -11.28 20.26 -29.39
N LEU A 9 -11.45 20.77 -28.18
CA LEU A 9 -10.52 20.65 -27.07
C LEU A 9 -10.34 19.15 -26.76
N VAL A 10 -9.13 18.66 -27.01
CA VAL A 10 -8.66 17.33 -26.58
C VAL A 10 -8.62 17.33 -25.05
N THR A 11 -9.73 17.01 -24.39
CA THR A 11 -9.71 16.51 -23.01
C THR A 11 -9.44 15.02 -23.05
N LEU A 12 -8.21 14.65 -23.43
CA LEU A 12 -7.68 13.35 -23.05
C LEU A 12 -7.38 13.49 -21.56
N THR A 13 -8.39 13.20 -20.76
CA THR A 13 -8.28 13.03 -19.32
C THR A 13 -7.06 12.17 -19.05
N THR A 14 -6.04 12.77 -18.45
CA THR A 14 -5.00 12.04 -17.75
C THR A 14 -5.70 11.26 -16.64
N LEU A 15 -6.17 10.06 -16.97
CA LEU A 15 -6.22 8.99 -15.99
C LEU A 15 -4.76 8.76 -15.66
N SER A 16 -4.21 9.54 -14.73
CA SER A 16 -3.07 9.10 -13.97
C SER A 16 -3.48 7.74 -13.46
N ALA A 17 -2.92 6.68 -14.02
CA ALA A 17 -3.12 5.35 -13.48
C ALA A 17 -2.52 5.42 -12.08
N TRP A 18 -3.38 5.50 -11.05
CA TRP A 18 -2.98 5.41 -9.66
C TRP A 18 -2.43 4.00 -9.50
N GLY A 19 -1.15 3.85 -9.80
CA GLY A 19 -0.45 2.58 -9.70
C GLY A 19 -0.36 2.20 -8.23
N ASN A 20 -0.33 0.91 -7.97
CA ASN A 20 -0.02 0.40 -6.66
C ASN A 20 1.40 0.85 -6.29
N ALA A 21 1.60 1.33 -5.06
CA ALA A 21 2.91 1.65 -4.51
C ALA A 21 3.58 0.37 -3.99
N TYR A 22 2.79 -0.54 -3.40
CA TYR A 22 3.26 -1.81 -2.88
C TYR A 22 2.34 -2.97 -3.27
N THR A 23 2.93 -4.15 -3.43
CA THR A 23 2.24 -5.43 -3.43
C THR A 23 2.61 -6.19 -2.16
N MET A 24 1.60 -6.52 -1.36
CA MET A 24 1.74 -7.26 -0.10
C MET A 24 1.32 -8.71 -0.34
N THR A 25 2.13 -9.67 0.10
CA THR A 25 1.76 -11.10 0.08
C THR A 25 1.69 -11.62 1.50
N HIS A 26 0.55 -12.17 1.89
CA HIS A 26 0.23 -12.55 3.26
C HIS A 26 0.36 -14.06 3.45
N TYR A 27 0.90 -14.49 4.60
CA TYR A 27 1.15 -15.89 4.92
C TYR A 27 0.58 -16.26 6.29
N THR A 28 0.09 -17.50 6.42
CA THR A 28 -0.47 -18.01 7.69
C THR A 28 0.57 -18.31 8.76
N GLY A 29 1.83 -18.55 8.38
CA GLY A 29 2.90 -18.86 9.33
C GLY A 29 3.89 -17.72 9.50
N ILE A 30 4.69 -17.80 10.56
CA ILE A 30 5.77 -16.85 10.83
C ILE A 30 6.87 -16.95 9.77
N GLN A 31 7.65 -15.88 9.58
CA GLN A 31 8.76 -15.84 8.63
C GLN A 31 8.37 -16.27 7.19
N CYS A 32 7.13 -15.98 6.77
CA CYS A 32 6.58 -16.28 5.45
C CYS A 32 6.63 -17.76 5.10
N ARG A 33 6.57 -18.61 6.13
CA ARG A 33 6.41 -20.05 6.01
C ARG A 33 4.93 -20.41 6.03
N GLY A 34 4.54 -21.46 5.32
CA GLY A 34 3.15 -21.93 5.28
C GLY A 34 2.35 -21.42 4.08
N GLY A 35 1.02 -21.52 4.18
CA GLY A 35 0.12 -21.20 3.07
C GLY A 35 0.03 -19.70 2.80
N GLY A 36 0.11 -19.32 1.53
CA GLY A 36 -0.21 -17.96 1.10
C GLY A 36 -1.71 -17.71 1.23
N LEU A 37 -2.10 -16.64 1.92
CA LEU A 37 -3.48 -16.22 2.11
C LEU A 37 -4.00 -15.40 0.93
N GLY A 38 -3.13 -14.61 0.32
CA GLY A 38 -3.47 -13.77 -0.81
C GLY A 38 -2.51 -12.60 -0.97
N LYS A 39 -2.82 -11.76 -1.95
CA LYS A 39 -2.09 -10.52 -2.24
C LYS A 39 -3.01 -9.31 -2.10
N ALA A 40 -2.44 -8.20 -1.67
CA ALA A 40 -3.10 -6.90 -1.66
C ALA A 40 -2.17 -5.90 -2.35
N ASP A 41 -2.69 -5.21 -3.35
CA ASP A 41 -1.98 -4.11 -3.96
C ASP A 41 -2.49 -2.79 -3.38
N VAL A 42 -1.58 -1.95 -2.91
CA VAL A 42 -1.91 -0.79 -2.08
C VAL A 42 -1.13 0.45 -2.46
N ASN A 43 -1.74 1.60 -2.22
CA ASN A 43 -1.18 2.93 -2.42
C ASN A 43 -1.70 3.88 -1.32
N PRO A 44 -1.22 5.13 -1.25
CA PRO A 44 -1.64 6.06 -0.19
C PRO A 44 -3.13 6.37 -0.13
N THR A 45 -3.86 6.17 -1.22
CA THR A 45 -5.32 6.35 -1.27
C THR A 45 -6.12 5.09 -0.97
N SER A 46 -5.45 3.96 -0.73
CA SER A 46 -6.12 2.74 -0.28
C SER A 46 -6.78 2.93 1.09
N GLY A 47 -6.30 3.88 1.90
CA GLY A 47 -6.78 4.08 3.28
C GLY A 47 -6.50 2.88 4.18
N CYS A 48 -7.12 2.87 5.36
CA CYS A 48 -6.92 1.80 6.35
C CYS A 48 -7.43 0.43 5.86
N GLN A 49 -6.54 -0.55 5.83
CA GLN A 49 -6.81 -1.91 5.37
C GLN A 49 -6.80 -2.92 6.51
N ARG A 50 -7.64 -3.94 6.39
CA ARG A 50 -7.73 -5.07 7.34
C ARG A 50 -7.60 -6.44 6.65
N GLY A 51 -7.22 -6.44 5.38
CA GLY A 51 -7.10 -7.67 4.60
C GLY A 51 -6.20 -8.68 5.33
N PHE A 52 -6.73 -9.87 5.59
CA PHE A 52 -6.03 -10.98 6.27
C PHE A 52 -5.58 -10.70 7.73
N ALA A 53 -5.98 -9.57 8.34
CA ALA A 53 -5.70 -9.28 9.73
C ALA A 53 -6.24 -10.39 10.66
N GLY A 54 -5.45 -10.76 11.67
CA GLY A 54 -5.76 -11.87 12.58
C GLY A 54 -5.58 -13.28 12.01
N ASN A 55 -5.40 -13.42 10.69
CA ASN A 55 -5.11 -14.70 10.02
C ASN A 55 -3.67 -14.77 9.49
N ALA A 56 -3.15 -13.64 9.00
CA ALA A 56 -1.77 -13.51 8.57
C ALA A 56 -0.85 -13.43 9.79
N ALA A 57 0.17 -14.29 9.82
CA ALA A 57 1.24 -14.24 10.81
C ALA A 57 2.50 -13.55 10.26
N SER A 58 2.62 -13.43 8.94
CA SER A 58 3.69 -12.67 8.29
C SER A 58 3.29 -12.15 6.91
N VAL A 59 4.03 -11.14 6.45
CA VAL A 59 3.79 -10.42 5.20
C VAL A 59 5.11 -10.14 4.50
N VAL A 60 5.13 -10.36 3.19
CA VAL A 60 6.15 -9.84 2.27
C VAL A 60 5.62 -8.54 1.68
N VAL A 61 6.35 -7.43 1.86
CA VAL A 61 6.03 -6.14 1.24
C VAL A 61 7.02 -5.92 0.09
N ARG A 62 6.51 -5.72 -1.13
CA ARG A 62 7.33 -5.40 -2.29
C ARG A 62 6.91 -4.05 -2.84
N ALA A 63 7.89 -3.15 -3.02
CA ALA A 63 7.68 -1.94 -3.80
C ALA A 63 7.29 -2.31 -5.24
N ALA A 64 6.40 -1.52 -5.81
CA ALA A 64 6.08 -1.62 -7.23
C ALA A 64 7.22 -1.03 -8.09
N ASP A 65 7.35 -1.53 -9.32
CA ASP A 65 8.38 -1.06 -10.24
C ASP A 65 8.22 0.45 -10.57
N ASN A 66 9.35 1.07 -10.93
CA ASN A 66 9.47 2.48 -11.34
C ASN A 66 9.23 3.49 -10.20
N ASP A 67 9.76 3.21 -9.02
CA ASP A 67 9.80 4.14 -7.86
C ASP A 67 8.40 4.66 -7.45
N LYS A 68 7.36 3.85 -7.63
CA LYS A 68 5.98 4.22 -7.25
C LYS A 68 5.77 4.26 -5.73
N ASP A 69 6.67 3.64 -5.00
CA ASP A 69 6.78 3.72 -3.56
C ASP A 69 7.52 4.98 -3.09
N PHE A 70 8.13 5.77 -4.00
CA PHE A 70 8.89 6.95 -3.62
C PHE A 70 8.04 7.90 -2.78
N GLY A 71 8.54 8.14 -1.57
CA GLY A 71 7.90 8.98 -0.59
C GLY A 71 6.67 8.40 0.11
N ASN A 72 6.46 7.11 -0.03
CA ASN A 72 5.43 6.37 0.69
C ASN A 72 6.06 5.37 1.66
N ALA A 73 5.28 4.90 2.63
CA ALA A 73 5.66 3.79 3.50
C ALA A 73 4.43 2.98 3.88
N VAL A 74 4.57 1.65 3.94
CA VAL A 74 3.56 0.77 4.54
C VAL A 74 3.76 0.76 6.06
N VAL A 75 2.69 1.08 6.79
CA VAL A 75 2.65 1.12 8.24
C VAL A 75 1.69 0.06 8.75
N PHE A 76 2.17 -0.82 9.62
CA PHE A 76 1.36 -1.83 10.31
C PHE A 76 0.97 -1.38 11.72
N PHE A 77 -0.26 -1.71 12.10
CA PHE A 77 -0.86 -1.37 13.39
C PHE A 77 -1.32 -2.64 14.10
N SER A 78 -1.21 -2.63 15.43
CA SER A 78 -1.77 -3.69 16.28
C SER A 78 -3.29 -3.60 16.41
N GLY A 79 -3.83 -2.37 16.39
CA GLY A 79 -5.26 -2.08 16.34
C GLY A 79 -5.88 -2.38 14.97
N SER A 80 -7.21 -2.25 14.88
CA SER A 80 -7.93 -2.49 13.61
C SER A 80 -8.27 -1.20 12.86
N ASP A 81 -8.05 -0.04 13.43
CA ASP A 81 -8.52 1.26 12.93
C ASP A 81 -7.40 2.17 12.41
N CYS A 82 -6.20 1.62 12.19
CA CYS A 82 -5.01 2.36 11.77
C CYS A 82 -4.71 3.58 12.66
N ASN A 83 -5.02 3.48 13.95
CA ASN A 83 -4.74 4.52 14.90
C ASN A 83 -3.21 4.69 15.08
N PRO A 84 -2.65 5.90 14.87
CA PRO A 84 -1.21 6.15 15.02
C PRO A 84 -0.63 5.79 16.39
N LYS A 85 -1.46 5.70 17.44
CA LYS A 85 -1.03 5.26 18.77
C LYS A 85 -0.68 3.77 18.84
N ASP A 86 -1.15 2.99 17.86
CA ASP A 86 -1.07 1.53 17.84
C ASP A 86 -0.09 1.01 16.77
N ILE A 87 0.75 1.89 16.20
CA ILE A 87 1.81 1.54 15.25
C ILE A 87 2.72 0.50 15.91
N MET A 88 2.97 -0.59 15.20
CA MET A 88 3.85 -1.64 15.67
C MET A 88 5.30 -1.15 15.62
N ASN A 89 6.08 -1.36 16.69
CA ASN A 89 7.53 -1.14 16.65
C ASN A 89 8.13 -2.12 15.61
N ASN A 90 8.78 -1.60 14.56
CA ASN A 90 9.21 -2.30 13.35
C ASN A 90 8.06 -2.65 12.36
N GLY A 91 6.91 -1.99 12.49
CA GLY A 91 5.77 -2.08 11.57
C GLY A 91 5.91 -1.21 10.33
N ASP A 92 7.02 -0.49 10.19
CA ASP A 92 7.52 0.01 8.92
C ASP A 92 8.05 -1.20 8.13
N GLY A 93 7.31 -1.60 7.09
CA GLY A 93 7.52 -2.85 6.35
C GLY A 93 8.82 -2.96 5.54
N PHE A 94 9.88 -2.24 5.90
CA PHE A 94 11.19 -2.34 5.29
C PHE A 94 12.03 -3.37 6.06
N SER A 95 11.93 -4.63 5.64
CA SER A 95 12.91 -5.66 5.99
C SER A 95 13.70 -6.01 4.73
N ASP A 96 15.03 -5.85 4.77
CA ASP A 96 15.94 -6.26 3.70
C ASP A 96 15.84 -7.78 3.42
N ASP A 97 15.37 -8.57 4.40
CA ASP A 97 15.13 -10.01 4.28
C ASP A 97 13.79 -10.33 3.56
N GLY A 98 13.00 -9.31 3.22
CA GLY A 98 11.79 -9.41 2.41
C GLY A 98 10.58 -10.04 3.10
N CYS A 99 10.67 -10.44 4.36
CA CYS A 99 9.56 -11.01 5.12
C CYS A 99 9.46 -10.44 6.54
N PHE A 100 8.33 -9.81 6.83
CA PHE A 100 8.03 -9.25 8.14
C PHE A 100 7.03 -10.16 8.88
N THR A 101 7.36 -10.57 10.10
CA THR A 101 6.42 -11.32 10.96
C THR A 101 5.52 -10.31 11.67
N ALA A 102 4.24 -10.33 11.31
CA ALA A 102 3.28 -9.29 11.65
C ALA A 102 1.95 -9.93 12.00
N ASN A 103 1.67 -10.09 13.30
CA ASN A 103 0.32 -10.33 13.78
C ASN A 103 -0.42 -8.99 13.84
N TYR A 104 -0.56 -8.32 12.69
CA TYR A 104 -1.17 -6.98 12.60
C TYR A 104 -2.70 -7.05 12.70
N GLY A 105 -3.31 -5.97 13.18
CA GLY A 105 -4.76 -5.76 13.16
C GLY A 105 -5.22 -4.92 11.96
N SER A 106 -4.37 -4.02 11.47
CA SER A 106 -4.59 -3.24 10.26
C SER A 106 -3.27 -2.73 9.67
N TYR A 107 -3.32 -2.20 8.45
CA TYR A 107 -2.20 -1.52 7.81
C TYR A 107 -2.67 -0.40 6.88
N GLU A 108 -1.80 0.57 6.61
CA GLU A 108 -2.07 1.69 5.72
C GLU A 108 -0.78 2.11 5.00
N VAL A 109 -0.91 2.73 3.83
CA VAL A 109 0.22 3.37 3.15
C VAL A 109 0.16 4.86 3.41
N TRP A 110 1.23 5.44 3.96
CA TRP A 110 1.33 6.86 4.26
C TRP A 110 2.20 7.58 3.25
N GLU A 111 1.77 8.77 2.81
CA GLU A 111 2.61 9.73 2.08
C GLU A 111 3.46 10.51 3.09
N LEU A 112 4.77 10.31 3.07
CA LEU A 112 5.70 10.92 4.03
C LEU A 112 6.08 12.37 3.69
N TRP A 113 5.79 12.82 2.47
CA TRP A 113 6.25 14.12 1.93
C TRP A 113 5.11 15.09 1.69
N LYS A 114 3.87 14.71 2.02
CA LYS A 114 2.73 15.61 1.99
C LYS A 114 2.80 16.48 3.27
N VAL A 115 3.52 17.59 3.17
CA VAL A 115 3.55 18.65 4.20
C VAL A 115 2.46 19.68 3.91
#